data_AF-A0A7C4ZK38-F1
#
_entry.id   AF-A0A7C4ZK38-F1
#
_cell.length_a   1.000
_cell.length_b   1.000
_cell.length_c   1.000
_cell.angle_alpha   90.00
_cell.angle_beta   90.00
_cell.angle_gamma   90.00
#
_symmetry.space_group_name_H-M   'P 1'
#
loop_
_entity.id
_entity.type
_entity.pdbx_description
1 polymer ?
#
loop_
_entity_poly.entity_id
_entity_poly.type
_entity_poly.pdbx_seq_one_letter_code
_entity_poly.pdbx_strand_id
1 'polypeptide(L)'
;MKIALINKILIVGDGPERRKIEKLCRELKVDCHITGFIKHEEALKLMKEFDTIVVPSIKISTTSSKIPIKVIEAWAIGIPVITTRHEIYRWLGLKDMEDILFCEPEPGDIE
;
A
#
# COMPACT_ATOMS: atom_id res chain seq x y z
N MET A 1 7.62 26.58 10.73
CA MET A 1 8.17 25.30 10.29
C MET A 1 7.29 24.80 9.15
N LYS A 2 7.74 24.85 7.89
CA LYS A 2 6.99 24.29 6.74
C LYS A 2 7.57 22.90 6.49
N ILE A 3 6.87 21.85 6.93
CA ILE A 3 7.18 20.49 6.49
C ILE A 3 6.62 20.40 5.07
N ALA A 4 7.50 20.31 4.08
CA ALA A 4 7.11 19.97 2.72
C ALA A 4 7.14 18.44 2.60
N LEU A 5 5.98 17.80 2.65
CA LEU A 5 5.86 16.38 2.31
C LEU A 5 5.92 16.26 0.79
N ILE A 6 7.09 15.92 0.25
CA ILE A 6 7.19 15.43 -1.12
C ILE A 6 6.81 13.96 -1.05
N ASN A 7 5.56 13.63 -1.37
CA ASN A 7 5.09 12.25 -1.33
C ASN A 7 5.57 11.52 -2.59
N LYS A 8 6.71 10.84 -2.48
CA LYS A 8 7.24 9.96 -3.52
C LYS A 8 6.61 8.58 -3.39
N ILE A 9 6.04 8.07 -4.47
CA ILE A 9 5.45 6.74 -4.55
C ILE A 9 6.45 5.80 -5.22
N LEU A 10 6.78 4.69 -4.57
CA LEU A 10 7.55 3.60 -5.17
C LEU A 10 6.69 2.35 -5.27
N ILE A 11 6.39 1.93 -6.50
CA ILE A 11 5.67 0.68 -6.78
C ILE A 11 6.69 -0.40 -7.10
N VAL A 12 6.77 -1.39 -6.22
CA VAL A 12 7.71 -2.51 -6.35
C VAL A 12 7.01 -3.69 -7.01
N GLY A 13 7.33 -3.93 -8.28
CA GLY A 13 6.74 -5.01 -9.07
C GLY A 13 6.45 -4.60 -10.50
N ASP A 14 5.88 -5.55 -11.25
CA ASP A 14 5.41 -5.34 -12.63
C ASP A 14 4.04 -5.99 -12.82
N GLY A 15 3.35 -5.64 -13.90
CA GLY A 15 2.06 -6.23 -14.23
C GLY A 15 1.46 -5.64 -15.50
N PRO A 16 0.39 -6.26 -16.02
CA PRO A 16 -0.27 -5.83 -17.25
C PRO A 16 -0.78 -4.38 -17.18
N GLU A 17 -1.11 -3.90 -15.99
CA GLU A 17 -1.62 -2.54 -15.76
C GLU A 17 -0.53 -1.46 -15.70
N ARG A 18 0.76 -1.80 -15.84
CA ARG A 18 1.89 -0.85 -15.71
C ARG A 18 1.68 0.44 -16.51
N ARG A 19 1.35 0.31 -17.80
CA ARG A 19 1.15 1.47 -18.70
C ARG A 19 0.01 2.38 -18.23
N LYS A 20 -1.06 1.79 -17.68
CA LYS A 20 -2.20 2.53 -17.15
C LYS A 20 -1.82 3.30 -15.89
N ILE A 21 -1.05 2.67 -14.99
CA ILE A 21 -0.55 3.29 -13.77
C ILE A 21 0.40 4.45 -14.11
N GLU A 22 1.39 4.24 -14.99
CA GLU A 22 2.32 5.30 -15.41
C GLU A 22 1.58 6.50 -16.04
N LYS A 23 0.56 6.24 -16.86
CA LYS A 23 -0.30 7.28 -17.43
C LYS A 23 -1.04 8.05 -16.33
N LEU A 24 -1.65 7.35 -15.38
CA LEU A 24 -2.40 7.95 -14.27
C LEU A 24 -1.49 8.81 -13.39
N CYS A 25 -0.28 8.33 -13.07
CA CYS A 25 0.67 9.10 -12.26
C CYS A 25 1.04 10.42 -12.92
N ARG A 26 1.23 10.41 -14.23
CA ARG A 26 1.55 11.61 -15.02
C ARG A 26 0.36 12.57 -15.13
N GLU A 27 -0.85 12.06 -15.27
CA GLU A 27 -2.09 12.86 -15.28
C GLU A 27 -2.35 13.53 -13.93
N LEU A 28 -2.13 12.80 -12.83
CA LEU A 28 -2.29 13.29 -11.46
C LEU A 28 -1.10 14.10 -10.96
N LYS A 29 -0.01 14.20 -11.75
CA LYS A 29 1.24 14.89 -11.39
C LYS A 29 1.84 14.39 -10.07
N VAL A 30 1.75 13.08 -9.81
CA VAL A 30 2.38 12.44 -8.65
C VAL A 30 3.78 11.95 -9.02
N ASP A 31 4.73 12.12 -8.11
CA ASP A 31 6.07 11.55 -8.25
C ASP A 31 6.01 10.04 -7.98
N CYS A 32 5.93 9.25 -9.04
CA CYS A 32 5.80 7.79 -8.95
C CYS A 32 6.87 7.09 -9.79
N HIS A 33 7.53 6.10 -9.18
CA HIS A 33 8.45 5.21 -9.87
C HIS A 33 7.99 3.75 -9.75
N ILE A 34 8.10 2.99 -10.84
CA ILE A 34 7.78 1.57 -10.89
C ILE A 34 9.07 0.79 -11.19
N THR A 35 9.49 -0.07 -10.27
CA THR A 35 10.77 -0.79 -10.38
C THR A 35 10.77 -1.85 -11.49
N GLY A 36 9.59 -2.37 -11.85
CA GLY A 36 9.49 -3.67 -12.52
C GLY A 36 9.70 -4.82 -11.54
N PHE A 37 9.75 -6.05 -12.06
CA PHE A 37 9.95 -7.23 -11.23
C PHE A 37 11.34 -7.21 -10.56
N ILE A 38 11.35 -7.35 -9.24
CA ILE A 38 12.57 -7.60 -8.47
C ILE A 38 12.38 -8.84 -7.59
N LYS A 39 13.48 -9.51 -7.23
CA LYS A 39 13.44 -10.70 -6.38
C LYS A 39 12.88 -10.35 -5.00
N HIS A 40 12.17 -11.30 -4.39
CA HIS A 40 11.51 -11.12 -3.09
C HIS A 40 12.45 -10.59 -1.99
N GLU A 41 13.67 -11.13 -1.88
CA GLU A 41 14.65 -10.68 -0.88
C GLU A 41 15.07 -9.22 -1.09
N GLU A 42 15.24 -8.79 -2.33
CA GLU A 42 15.55 -7.39 -2.66
C GLU A 42 14.34 -6.48 -2.41
N ALA A 43 13.13 -6.97 -2.69
CA ALA A 43 11.89 -6.26 -2.36
C ALA A 43 11.75 -6.04 -0.84
N LEU A 44 12.08 -7.04 -0.03
CA LEU A 44 12.08 -6.93 1.43
C LEU A 44 13.16 -5.95 1.94
N LYS A 45 14.35 -5.93 1.33
CA LYS A 45 15.39 -4.94 1.65
C LYS A 45 14.90 -3.53 1.35
N LEU A 46 14.30 -3.33 0.19
CA LEU A 46 13.75 -2.05 -0.23
C LEU A 46 12.58 -1.59 0.65
N MET A 47 11.72 -2.52 1.07
CA MET A 47 10.57 -2.25 1.95
C MET A 47 10.99 -1.62 3.28
N LYS A 48 12.19 -1.93 3.79
CA LYS A 48 12.70 -1.35 5.05
C LYS A 48 12.95 0.15 4.97
N GLU A 49 13.07 0.70 3.77
CA GLU A 49 13.27 2.13 3.54
C GLU A 49 11.94 2.89 3.40
N PHE A 50 10.79 2.21 3.49
CA PHE A 50 9.49 2.85 3.29
C PHE A 50 8.97 3.41 4.61
N ASP A 51 8.42 4.63 4.56
CA ASP A 51 7.71 5.20 5.70
C ASP A 51 6.40 4.47 6.00
N THR A 52 5.76 3.92 4.96
CA THR A 52 4.49 3.19 5.05
C THR A 52 4.28 2.28 3.83
N ILE A 53 3.47 1.25 4.00
CA ILE A 53 3.07 0.34 2.93
C ILE A 53 1.58 0.50 2.64
N VAL A 54 1.24 0.84 1.40
CA VAL A 54 -0.16 0.93 0.95
C VAL A 54 -0.53 -0.33 0.19
N VAL A 55 -1.53 -1.06 0.69
CA VAL A 55 -2.08 -2.29 0.08
C VAL A 55 -3.56 -2.07 -0.23
N PRO A 56 -3.89 -1.28 -1.26
CA PRO A 56 -5.27 -1.09 -1.67
C PRO A 56 -5.76 -2.34 -2.40
N SER A 57 -6.97 -2.81 -2.08
CA SER A 57 -7.52 -3.99 -2.75
C SER A 57 -9.03 -3.92 -2.89
N ILE A 58 -9.54 -4.36 -4.06
CA ILE A 58 -10.98 -4.37 -4.33
C ILE A 58 -11.67 -5.40 -3.44
N LYS A 59 -12.88 -5.11 -2.95
CA LYS A 59 -13.67 -6.04 -2.13
C LYS A 59 -14.32 -7.11 -3.01
N ILE A 60 -13.73 -8.30 -3.03
CA ILE A 60 -14.26 -9.51 -3.67
C ILE A 60 -14.09 -10.70 -2.72
N SER A 61 -14.70 -11.85 -3.03
CA SER A 61 -14.67 -13.02 -2.14
C SER A 61 -13.26 -13.44 -1.70
N THR A 62 -12.27 -13.32 -2.59
CA THR A 62 -10.88 -13.73 -2.36
C THR A 62 -10.07 -12.72 -1.54
N THR A 63 -10.32 -11.43 -1.68
CA THR A 63 -9.59 -10.35 -0.99
C THR A 63 -10.22 -10.02 0.36
N SER A 64 -11.54 -10.15 0.49
CA SER A 64 -12.26 -9.85 1.74
C SER A 64 -11.96 -10.85 2.87
N SER A 65 -11.52 -12.07 2.53
CA SER A 65 -11.34 -13.18 3.47
C SER A 65 -9.88 -13.55 3.74
N LYS A 66 -8.91 -12.83 3.17
CA LYS A 66 -7.47 -13.17 3.26
C LYS A 66 -6.64 -11.94 3.58
N ILE A 67 -5.68 -12.11 4.51
CA ILE A 67 -4.65 -11.10 4.74
C ILE A 67 -3.60 -11.19 3.62
N PRO A 68 -3.30 -10.11 2.89
CA PRO A 68 -2.20 -10.11 1.94
C PRO A 68 -0.87 -10.34 2.67
N ILE A 69 -0.01 -11.21 2.12
CA ILE A 69 1.30 -11.52 2.73
C ILE A 69 2.13 -10.24 2.95
N LYS A 70 1.99 -9.24 2.08
CA LYS A 70 2.69 -7.94 2.20
C LYS A 70 2.32 -7.16 3.47
N VAL A 71 1.11 -7.34 4.00
CA VAL A 71 0.71 -6.76 5.29
C VAL A 71 1.49 -7.42 6.43
N ILE A 72 1.60 -8.75 6.40
CA ILE A 72 2.35 -9.52 7.40
C ILE A 72 3.85 -9.20 7.34
N GLU A 73 4.41 -9.10 6.14
CA GLU A 73 5.82 -8.72 5.95
C GLU A 73 6.10 -7.33 6.50
N ALA A 74 5.26 -6.33 6.19
CA ALA A 74 5.42 -4.96 6.68
C ALA A 74 5.36 -4.90 8.22
N TRP A 75 4.38 -5.56 8.84
CA TRP A 75 4.29 -5.66 10.29
C TRP A 75 5.51 -6.34 10.91
N ALA A 76 6.03 -7.41 10.30
CA ALA A 76 7.19 -8.13 10.81
C ALA A 76 8.48 -7.27 10.85
N ILE A 77 8.55 -6.23 10.02
CA ILE A 77 9.67 -5.28 10.02
C ILE A 77 9.31 -3.90 10.62
N GLY A 78 8.13 -3.77 11.24
CA GLY A 78 7.70 -2.57 11.94
C GLY A 78 7.28 -1.40 11.04
N ILE A 79 6.89 -1.67 9.80
CA ILE A 79 6.39 -0.65 8.87
C ILE A 79 4.85 -0.58 8.95
N PRO A 80 4.26 0.61 9.17
CA PRO A 80 2.81 0.77 9.21
C PRO A 80 2.17 0.46 7.85
N VAL A 81 0.90 0.00 7.90
CA VAL A 81 0.16 -0.43 6.72
C VAL A 81 -1.11 0.40 6.56
N ILE A 82 -1.36 0.85 5.33
CA ILE A 82 -2.62 1.45 4.88
C ILE A 82 -3.33 0.45 3.96
N THR A 83 -4.58 0.12 4.24
CA THR A 83 -5.33 -0.86 3.43
C THR A 83 -6.82 -0.56 3.38
N THR A 84 -7.51 -1.15 2.40
CA THR A 84 -8.97 -1.11 2.34
C THR A 84 -9.59 -1.95 3.47
N ARG A 85 -10.71 -1.51 4.07
CA ARG A 85 -11.32 -2.22 5.20
C ARG A 85 -12.02 -3.51 4.73
N HIS A 86 -11.31 -4.63 4.84
CA HIS A 86 -11.83 -5.97 4.53
C HIS A 86 -12.42 -6.69 5.77
N GLU A 87 -13.34 -7.63 5.53
CA GLU A 87 -14.00 -8.42 6.59
C GLU A 87 -13.01 -9.21 7.44
N ILE A 88 -11.94 -9.72 6.84
CA ILE A 88 -10.89 -10.45 7.55
C ILE A 88 -10.26 -9.62 8.67
N TYR A 89 -10.02 -8.32 8.45
CA TYR A 89 -9.45 -7.44 9.47
C TYR A 89 -10.42 -7.19 10.62
N ARG A 90 -11.73 -7.07 10.30
CA ARG A 90 -12.79 -6.98 11.31
C ARG A 90 -12.89 -8.26 12.13
N TRP A 91 -12.82 -9.43 11.48
CA TRP A 91 -12.87 -10.73 12.15
C TRP A 91 -11.70 -10.94 13.10
N LEU A 92 -10.51 -10.45 12.74
CA LEU A 92 -9.31 -10.45 13.59
C LEU A 92 -9.36 -9.42 14.72
N GLY A 93 -10.33 -8.49 14.69
CA GLY A 93 -10.44 -7.43 15.70
C GLY A 93 -9.37 -6.34 15.57
N LEU A 94 -8.79 -6.15 14.38
CA LEU A 94 -7.80 -5.09 14.15
C LEU A 94 -8.45 -3.71 14.28
N LYS A 95 -7.77 -2.82 14.97
CA LYS A 95 -8.22 -1.48 15.25
C LYS A 95 -7.58 -0.48 14.30
N ASP A 96 -8.43 0.42 13.82
CA ASP A 96 -8.03 1.53 12.99
C ASP A 96 -7.11 2.48 13.76
N MET A 97 -6.10 3.05 13.09
CA MET A 97 -5.12 3.98 13.67
C MET A 97 -4.25 3.42 14.82
N GLU A 98 -4.48 2.16 15.25
CA GLU A 98 -3.68 1.46 16.26
C GLU A 98 -2.87 0.34 15.62
N ASP A 99 -3.55 -0.64 15.02
CA ASP A 99 -2.91 -1.83 14.42
C ASP A 99 -2.62 -1.65 12.92
N ILE A 100 -3.53 -0.93 12.26
CA ILE A 100 -3.54 -0.72 10.82
C ILE A 100 -4.35 0.54 10.49
N LEU A 101 -3.98 1.25 9.42
CA LEU A 101 -4.79 2.37 8.93
C LEU A 101 -5.73 1.87 7.83
N PHE A 102 -7.03 2.02 8.05
CA PHE A 102 -8.01 1.73 7.00
C PHE A 102 -8.24 2.94 6.10
N CYS A 103 -8.27 2.71 4.78
CA CYS A 103 -8.57 3.69 3.76
C CYS A 103 -9.50 3.09 2.69
N GLU A 104 -10.72 3.58 2.62
CA GLU A 104 -11.63 3.35 1.51
C GLU A 104 -11.19 4.16 0.27
N PRO A 105 -11.53 3.69 -0.95
CA PRO A 105 -11.15 4.34 -2.20
C PRO A 105 -11.99 5.59 -2.49
N GLU A 106 -12.20 6.42 -1.48
CA GLU A 106 -12.96 7.67 -1.51
C GLU A 106 -12.00 8.83 -1.28
N PRO A 107 -11.95 9.85 -2.17
CA PRO A 107 -11.15 11.03 -1.94
C PRO A 107 -11.52 11.71 -0.61
N GLY A 108 -10.56 11.87 0.29
CA GLY A 108 -10.76 12.49 1.62
C GLY A 108 -11.00 11.51 2.77
N ASP A 109 -10.91 10.19 2.55
CA ASP A 109 -11.10 9.21 3.63
C ASP A 109 -9.99 9.24 4.71
N ILE A 110 -8.78 9.65 4.32
CA ILE A 110 -7.69 9.95 5.24
C ILE A 110 -7.54 11.47 5.29
N GLU A 111 -8.12 12.10 6.31
CA GLU A 111 -7.91 13.51 6.69
C GLU A 111 -7.49 13.62 8.17
#